data_AF-A0A2M7H296-F1
#
_entry.id   AF-A0A2M7H296-F1
#
_cell.length_a   1.000
_cell.length_b   1.000
_cell.length_c   1.000
_cell.angle_alpha   90.00
_cell.angle_beta   90.00
_cell.angle_gamma   90.00
#
_symmetry.space_group_name_H-M   'P 1'
#
loop_
_entity.id
_entity.type
_entity.pdbx_description
1 polymer ?
#
loop_
_entity_poly.entity_id
_entity_poly.type
_entity_poly.pdbx_seq_one_letter_code
_entity_poly.pdbx_strand_id
1 'polypeptide(L)'
;MKQPSGFTMIEMIIVVAITATIFVMASDFLLLSMRTEDYADEQNQAIVESRRALGVIVNELRETSPADTGAYPLASVEPFEIIFYSDIDKDETTERVRYSLEGYDLVRGITEPSGDPLAYNTTSEVTSVLSTYVRNSENPVFIYYNEDYPADLTTNPLSSPIDIGDVRMVQIDLEVNVDPIRLPETNELSVSIHLRNLKENFKL
;
A
#
# COMPACT_ATOMS: atom_id res chain seq x y z
N MET A 1 -15.38 -34.40 -66.24
CA MET A 1 -14.95 -34.30 -64.83
C MET A 1 -13.50 -33.82 -64.84
N LYS A 2 -13.20 -32.62 -64.34
CA LYS A 2 -11.81 -32.13 -64.25
C LYS A 2 -11.13 -32.87 -63.10
N GLN A 3 -9.99 -33.51 -63.37
CA GLN A 3 -9.17 -34.10 -62.31
C GLN A 3 -8.49 -33.00 -61.49
N PRO A 4 -8.37 -33.15 -60.16
CA PRO A 4 -7.63 -32.20 -59.34
C PRO A 4 -6.14 -32.24 -59.72
N SER A 5 -5.56 -31.09 -60.06
CA SER A 5 -4.12 -30.96 -60.27
C SER A 5 -3.39 -31.12 -58.94
N GLY A 6 -2.37 -31.99 -58.91
CA GLY A 6 -1.51 -32.16 -57.75
C GLY A 6 -0.57 -30.98 -57.51
N PHE A 7 -0.08 -30.83 -56.28
CA PHE A 7 0.87 -29.80 -55.89
C PHE A 7 2.23 -29.99 -56.58
N THR A 8 2.84 -28.88 -56.98
CA THR A 8 4.20 -28.90 -57.54
C THR A 8 5.24 -28.96 -56.41
N MET A 9 6.42 -29.51 -56.67
CA MET A 9 7.50 -29.55 -55.66
C MET A 9 7.90 -28.14 -55.19
N ILE A 10 7.90 -27.16 -56.10
CA ILE A 10 8.22 -25.77 -55.76
C ILE A 10 7.17 -25.16 -54.84
N GLU A 11 5.88 -25.46 -55.06
CA GLU A 11 4.79 -25.00 -54.22
C GLU A 11 4.89 -25.58 -52.80
N MET A 12 5.25 -26.86 -52.66
CA MET A 12 5.49 -27.46 -51.35
C MET A 12 6.65 -26.80 -50.59
N ILE A 13 7.73 -26.43 -51.27
CA ILE A 13 8.86 -25.73 -50.65
C ILE A 13 8.42 -24.35 -50.16
N ILE A 14 7.64 -23.63 -50.95
CA ILE A 14 7.11 -22.30 -50.58
C ILE A 14 6.17 -22.41 -49.38
N VAL A 15 5.26 -23.39 -49.39
CA VAL A 15 4.33 -23.62 -48.27
C VAL A 15 5.10 -23.94 -46.99
N VAL A 16 6.09 -24.84 -47.04
CA VAL A 16 6.92 -25.17 -45.86
C VAL A 16 7.67 -23.95 -45.35
N ALA A 17 8.24 -23.13 -46.24
CA ALA A 17 8.96 -21.92 -45.84
C ALA A 17 8.04 -20.88 -45.17
N ILE A 18 6.85 -20.65 -45.72
CA ILE A 18 5.85 -19.75 -45.14
C ILE A 18 5.36 -20.31 -43.80
N THR A 19 4.99 -21.59 -43.74
CA THR A 19 4.53 -22.24 -42.50
C THR A 19 5.59 -22.19 -41.41
N ALA A 20 6.86 -22.48 -41.73
CA ALA A 20 7.95 -22.38 -40.77
C ALA A 20 8.11 -20.95 -40.21
N THR A 21 7.99 -19.94 -41.07
CA THR A 21 8.08 -18.53 -40.66
C THR A 21 6.94 -18.14 -39.73
N ILE A 22 5.71 -18.56 -40.05
CA ILE A 22 4.53 -18.33 -39.18
C ILE A 22 4.71 -19.03 -37.83
N PHE A 23 5.24 -20.26 -37.80
CA PHE A 23 5.50 -20.97 -36.55
C PHE A 23 6.52 -20.25 -35.66
N VAL A 24 7.59 -19.71 -36.26
CA VAL A 24 8.59 -18.93 -35.51
C VAL A 24 7.96 -17.66 -34.94
N MET A 25 7.22 -16.90 -35.74
CA MET A 25 6.52 -15.69 -35.29
C MET A 25 5.50 -15.99 -34.18
N ALA A 26 4.72 -17.05 -34.33
CA ALA A 26 3.73 -17.46 -33.33
C ALA A 26 4.41 -17.91 -32.02
N SER A 27 5.53 -18.63 -32.11
CA SER A 27 6.27 -19.07 -30.92
C SER A 27 6.88 -17.88 -30.17
N ASP A 28 7.46 -16.92 -30.88
CA ASP A 28 8.03 -15.70 -30.29
C ASP A 28 6.95 -14.84 -29.63
N PHE A 29 5.80 -14.69 -30.29
CA PHE A 29 4.64 -14.00 -29.73
C PHE A 29 4.13 -14.67 -28.45
N LEU A 30 4.03 -16.00 -28.41
CA LEU A 30 3.59 -16.73 -27.21
C LEU A 30 4.57 -16.54 -26.04
N LEU A 31 5.88 -16.63 -26.29
CA LEU A 31 6.89 -16.42 -25.25
C LEU A 31 6.89 -14.98 -24.71
N LEU A 32 6.66 -14.00 -25.59
CA LEU A 32 6.52 -12.60 -25.18
C LEU A 32 5.23 -12.36 -24.38
N SER A 33 4.10 -12.94 -24.80
CA SER A 33 2.81 -12.81 -24.10
C SER A 33 2.90 -13.32 -22.66
N MET A 34 3.42 -14.54 -22.48
CA MET A 34 3.52 -15.18 -21.16
C MET A 34 4.38 -14.36 -20.19
N ARG A 35 5.49 -13.76 -20.65
CA ARG A 35 6.37 -12.95 -19.79
C ARG A 35 5.76 -11.62 -19.36
N THR A 36 4.87 -11.06 -20.17
CA THR A 36 4.19 -9.79 -19.86
C THR A 36 2.98 -10.02 -18.95
N GLU A 37 2.30 -11.16 -19.08
CA GLU A 37 1.13 -11.52 -18.28
C GLU A 37 1.47 -11.63 -16.79
N ASP A 38 2.49 -12.42 -16.42
CA ASP A 38 2.85 -12.65 -15.01
C ASP A 38 3.18 -11.33 -14.27
N TYR A 39 3.95 -10.45 -14.91
CA TYR A 39 4.36 -9.18 -14.31
C TYR A 39 3.20 -8.18 -14.19
N ALA A 40 2.36 -8.09 -15.22
CA ALA A 40 1.20 -7.20 -15.17
C ALA A 40 0.21 -7.64 -14.08
N ASP A 41 0.04 -8.94 -13.90
CA ASP A 41 -0.83 -9.50 -12.87
C ASP A 41 -0.29 -9.25 -11.45
N GLU A 42 1.00 -9.50 -11.21
CA GLU A 42 1.66 -9.20 -9.94
C GLU A 42 1.58 -7.71 -9.59
N GLN A 43 1.83 -6.82 -10.57
CA GLN A 43 1.74 -5.37 -10.37
C GLN A 43 0.31 -4.93 -10.04
N ASN A 44 -0.68 -5.47 -10.74
CA ASN A 44 -2.09 -5.18 -10.45
C ASN A 44 -2.49 -5.67 -9.07
N GLN A 45 -2.05 -6.87 -8.67
CA GLN A 45 -2.31 -7.41 -7.35
C GLN A 45 -1.72 -6.51 -6.26
N ALA A 46 -0.45 -6.11 -6.39
CA ALA A 46 0.21 -5.20 -5.45
C ALA A 46 -0.55 -3.88 -5.30
N ILE A 47 -0.97 -3.26 -6.40
CA ILE A 47 -1.76 -2.01 -6.37
C ILE A 47 -3.11 -2.21 -5.65
N VAL A 48 -3.80 -3.32 -5.90
CA VAL A 48 -5.10 -3.61 -5.27
C VAL A 48 -4.93 -3.86 -3.78
N GLU A 49 -3.90 -4.58 -3.37
CA GLU A 49 -3.54 -4.81 -1.97
C GLU A 49 -3.21 -3.48 -1.27
N SER A 50 -2.35 -2.64 -1.86
CA SER A 50 -2.02 -1.32 -1.30
C SER A 50 -3.24 -0.42 -1.17
N ARG A 51 -4.14 -0.39 -2.17
CA ARG A 51 -5.39 0.39 -2.07
C ARG A 51 -6.31 -0.13 -0.97
N ARG A 52 -6.39 -1.44 -0.79
CA ARG A 52 -7.15 -2.05 0.32
C ARG A 52 -6.53 -1.68 1.66
N ALA A 53 -5.20 -1.77 1.77
CA ALA A 53 -4.45 -1.40 2.96
C ALA A 53 -4.70 0.06 3.36
N LEU A 54 -4.61 1.00 2.40
CA LEU A 54 -4.96 2.40 2.62
C LEU A 54 -6.38 2.58 3.16
N GLY A 55 -7.35 1.86 2.60
CA GLY A 55 -8.73 1.90 3.08
C GLY A 55 -8.87 1.44 4.53
N VAL A 56 -8.16 0.38 4.93
CA VAL A 56 -8.12 -0.11 6.31
C VAL A 56 -7.49 0.92 7.23
N ILE A 57 -6.29 1.41 6.90
CA ILE A 57 -5.55 2.39 7.71
C ILE A 57 -6.38 3.66 7.91
N VAL A 58 -7.00 4.18 6.85
CA VAL A 58 -7.82 5.39 6.91
C VAL A 58 -9.03 5.19 7.80
N ASN A 59 -9.70 4.04 7.74
CA ASN A 59 -10.85 3.78 8.60
C ASN A 59 -10.44 3.73 10.07
N GLU A 60 -9.35 3.04 10.39
CA GLU A 60 -8.85 2.93 11.77
C GLU A 60 -8.32 4.27 12.29
N LEU A 61 -7.59 5.05 11.49
CA LEU A 61 -7.14 6.40 11.86
C LEU A 61 -8.30 7.37 12.12
N ARG A 62 -9.46 7.17 11.49
CA ARG A 62 -10.65 8.00 11.75
C ARG A 62 -11.32 7.68 13.08
N GLU A 63 -11.13 6.47 13.57
CA GLU A 63 -11.73 5.94 14.79
C GLU A 63 -10.73 5.97 15.97
N THR A 64 -9.64 6.73 15.86
CA THR A 64 -8.62 6.87 16.93
C THR A 64 -9.24 7.37 18.23
N SER A 65 -9.09 6.63 19.32
CA SER A 65 -9.60 6.97 20.65
C SER A 65 -8.46 7.10 21.66
N PRO A 66 -8.66 7.76 22.81
CA PRO A 66 -7.70 7.66 23.92
C PRO A 66 -7.54 6.19 24.34
N ALA A 67 -6.32 5.81 24.73
CA ALA A 67 -6.07 4.44 25.19
C ALA A 67 -6.83 4.13 26.49
N ASP A 68 -7.08 2.85 26.76
CA ASP A 68 -7.73 2.43 28.01
C ASP A 68 -6.89 2.75 29.26
N THR A 69 -5.59 2.98 29.07
CA THR A 69 -4.66 3.47 30.11
C THR A 69 -4.73 4.99 30.32
N GLY A 70 -5.53 5.71 29.52
CA GLY A 70 -5.65 7.17 29.53
C GLY A 70 -4.60 7.90 28.67
N ALA A 71 -3.83 7.18 27.84
CA ALA A 71 -2.86 7.79 26.94
C ALA A 71 -3.51 8.56 25.79
N TYR A 72 -2.77 9.51 25.22
CA TYR A 72 -3.19 10.29 24.06
C TYR A 72 -3.45 9.37 22.85
N PRO A 73 -4.43 9.66 21.96
CA PRO A 73 -4.80 8.77 20.85
C PRO A 73 -3.66 8.43 19.89
N LEU A 74 -2.67 9.30 19.74
CA LEU A 74 -1.45 9.04 18.99
C LEU A 74 -0.29 8.75 19.95
N ALA A 75 0.41 7.64 19.72
CA ALA A 75 1.57 7.24 20.52
C ALA A 75 2.91 7.54 19.83
N SER A 76 2.97 7.46 18.50
CA SER A 76 4.16 7.71 17.68
C SER A 76 3.76 8.22 16.30
N VAL A 77 4.53 9.18 15.78
CA VAL A 77 4.28 9.88 14.50
C VAL A 77 5.55 10.02 13.68
N GLU A 78 6.11 8.89 13.26
CA GLU A 78 7.35 8.84 12.48
C GLU A 78 7.06 8.80 10.96
N PRO A 79 8.04 9.13 10.10
CA PRO A 79 7.89 9.09 8.64
C PRO A 79 7.52 7.72 8.06
N PHE A 80 7.95 6.63 8.70
CA PHE A 80 7.76 5.25 8.23
C PHE A 80 7.00 4.38 9.24
N GLU A 81 6.57 4.98 10.36
CA GLU A 81 5.82 4.30 11.41
C GLU A 81 4.81 5.26 12.03
N ILE A 82 3.58 4.81 12.18
CA ILE A 82 2.58 5.49 12.99
C ILE A 82 2.01 4.51 14.01
N ILE A 83 1.89 4.96 15.25
CA ILE A 83 1.27 4.18 16.32
C ILE A 83 0.15 5.01 16.94
N PHE A 84 -1.03 4.42 17.03
CA PHE A 84 -2.20 5.04 17.61
C PHE A 84 -3.05 4.04 18.37
N TYR A 85 -4.05 4.54 19.06
CA TYR A 85 -5.01 3.76 19.81
C TYR A 85 -6.38 3.87 19.15
N SER A 86 -7.08 2.76 18.96
CA SER A 86 -8.40 2.71 18.36
C SER A 86 -9.08 1.39 18.71
N ASP A 87 -10.38 1.45 18.99
CA ASP A 87 -11.26 0.28 19.07
C ASP A 87 -11.58 -0.20 17.64
N ILE A 88 -10.83 -1.20 17.17
CA ILE A 88 -10.89 -1.67 15.77
C ILE A 88 -11.97 -2.74 15.55
N ASP A 89 -12.42 -3.44 16.59
CA ASP A 89 -13.38 -4.54 16.48
C ASP A 89 -14.73 -4.28 17.18
N LYS A 90 -14.85 -3.14 17.85
CA LYS A 90 -16.06 -2.59 18.50
C LYS A 90 -16.49 -3.39 19.72
N ASP A 91 -15.51 -3.83 20.50
CA ASP A 91 -15.73 -4.61 21.72
C ASP A 91 -15.61 -3.80 23.03
N GLU A 92 -15.47 -2.47 22.91
CA GLU A 92 -15.25 -1.51 24.02
C GLU A 92 -13.85 -1.55 24.65
N THR A 93 -12.94 -2.36 24.12
CA THR A 93 -11.50 -2.22 24.40
C THR A 93 -10.82 -1.39 23.32
N THR A 94 -9.75 -0.69 23.72
CA THR A 94 -8.99 0.14 22.80
C THR A 94 -7.65 -0.53 22.51
N GLU A 95 -7.41 -0.91 21.26
CA GLU A 95 -6.19 -1.58 20.85
C GLU A 95 -5.09 -0.57 20.55
N ARG A 96 -3.83 -0.98 20.75
CA ARG A 96 -2.67 -0.25 20.23
C ARG A 96 -2.34 -0.77 18.84
N VAL A 97 -2.54 0.07 17.83
CA VAL A 97 -2.31 -0.24 16.42
C VAL A 97 -1.02 0.41 15.95
N ARG A 98 -0.12 -0.38 15.35
CA ARG A 98 1.08 0.08 14.65
C ARG A 98 0.92 -0.15 13.16
N TYR A 99 1.30 0.83 12.36
CA TYR A 99 1.62 0.66 10.96
C TYR A 99 3.06 1.02 10.69
N SER A 100 3.80 0.14 10.03
CA SER A 100 5.22 0.31 9.73
C SER A 100 5.54 -0.18 8.31
N LEU A 101 6.47 0.50 7.63
CA LEU A 101 7.09 -0.04 6.43
C LEU A 101 8.33 -0.86 6.83
N GLU A 102 8.24 -2.19 6.69
CA GLU A 102 9.31 -3.13 7.03
C GLU A 102 9.89 -3.75 5.75
N GLY A 103 11.05 -3.23 5.32
CA GLY A 103 11.62 -3.60 4.02
C GLY A 103 10.75 -3.06 2.88
N TYR A 104 9.97 -3.94 2.25
CA TYR A 104 9.00 -3.58 1.20
C TYR A 104 7.56 -3.94 1.57
N ASP A 105 7.34 -4.35 2.80
CA ASP A 105 6.03 -4.80 3.27
C ASP A 105 5.45 -3.74 4.21
N LEU A 106 4.21 -3.34 3.94
CA LEU A 106 3.42 -2.52 4.83
C LEU A 106 2.79 -3.43 5.89
N VAL A 107 3.30 -3.34 7.11
CA VAL A 107 2.95 -4.20 8.22
C VAL A 107 1.98 -3.47 9.15
N ARG A 108 0.93 -4.18 9.57
CA ARG A 108 0.01 -3.79 10.63
C ARG A 108 0.29 -4.64 11.85
N GLY A 109 0.53 -4.03 13.00
CA GLY A 109 0.63 -4.66 14.31
C GLY A 109 -0.55 -4.26 15.19
N ILE A 110 -1.16 -5.22 15.88
CA ILE A 110 -2.20 -4.97 16.88
C ILE A 110 -1.73 -5.49 18.22
N THR A 111 -1.88 -4.70 19.27
CA THR A 111 -1.61 -5.11 20.65
C THR A 111 -2.83 -4.85 21.52
N GLU A 112 -3.36 -5.92 22.09
CA GLU A 112 -4.44 -5.87 23.09
C GLU A 112 -3.92 -5.34 24.43
N PRO A 113 -4.70 -4.51 25.13
CA PRO A 113 -4.39 -4.15 26.50
C PRO A 113 -4.60 -5.36 27.42
N SER A 114 -3.65 -5.60 28.34
CA SER A 114 -3.76 -6.72 29.28
C SER A 114 -3.01 -6.46 30.59
N GLY A 115 -3.28 -7.29 31.59
CA GLY A 115 -2.63 -7.23 32.90
C GLY A 115 -3.34 -6.34 33.94
N ASP A 116 -2.76 -6.30 35.13
CA ASP A 116 -3.18 -5.45 36.25
C ASP A 116 -1.92 -4.88 36.95
N PRO A 117 -1.58 -3.59 36.75
CA PRO A 117 -2.33 -2.57 36.02
C PRO A 117 -2.35 -2.83 34.50
N LEU A 118 -3.39 -2.31 33.83
CA LEU A 118 -3.59 -2.46 32.40
C LEU A 118 -2.41 -1.87 31.60
N ALA A 119 -1.86 -2.63 30.65
CA ALA A 119 -0.74 -2.21 29.81
C ALA A 119 -0.78 -2.86 28.42
N TYR A 120 -0.15 -2.19 27.45
CA TYR A 120 0.04 -2.71 26.10
C TYR A 120 1.41 -3.37 25.99
N ASN A 121 1.46 -4.70 26.00
CA ASN A 121 2.72 -5.42 25.90
C ASN A 121 3.12 -5.63 24.43
N THR A 122 4.16 -4.94 23.96
CA THR A 122 4.61 -5.05 22.56
C THR A 122 5.11 -6.45 22.18
N THR A 123 5.41 -7.33 23.15
CA THR A 123 5.76 -8.73 22.84
C THR A 123 4.55 -9.60 22.49
N SER A 124 3.33 -9.18 22.83
CA SER A 124 2.09 -9.87 22.43
C SER A 124 1.47 -9.29 21.17
N GLU A 125 2.21 -8.44 20.46
CA GLU A 125 1.74 -7.84 19.22
C GLU A 125 1.54 -8.92 18.14
N VAL A 126 0.37 -8.87 17.50
CA VAL A 126 0.04 -9.71 16.35
C VAL A 126 0.24 -8.89 15.08
N THR A 127 1.15 -9.33 14.22
CA THR A 127 1.47 -8.65 12.97
C THR A 127 0.81 -9.30 11.75
N SER A 128 0.45 -8.49 10.77
CA SER A 128 -0.08 -8.91 9.48
C SER A 128 0.46 -8.01 8.37
N VAL A 129 0.84 -8.61 7.24
CA VAL A 129 1.24 -7.85 6.04
C VAL A 129 -0.02 -7.43 5.30
N LEU A 130 -0.19 -6.13 5.10
CA LEU A 130 -1.34 -5.58 4.36
C LEU A 130 -1.07 -5.36 2.88
N SER A 131 0.17 -5.04 2.55
CA SER A 131 0.61 -4.81 1.18
C SER A 131 2.08 -5.19 1.06
N THR A 132 2.42 -5.74 -0.10
CA THR A 132 3.80 -6.01 -0.49
C THR A 132 4.24 -5.01 -1.57
N TYR A 133 5.54 -4.99 -1.88
CA TYR A 133 6.14 -4.15 -2.93
C TYR A 133 5.98 -2.64 -2.76
N VAL A 134 5.90 -2.17 -1.51
CA VAL A 134 5.92 -0.75 -1.15
C VAL A 134 7.38 -0.28 -1.09
N ARG A 135 7.77 0.61 -2.01
CA ARG A 135 9.17 1.02 -2.28
C ARG A 135 9.39 2.53 -2.15
N ASN A 136 8.85 3.15 -1.11
CA ASN A 136 9.02 4.58 -0.84
C ASN A 136 10.48 5.03 -0.65
N SER A 137 11.42 4.11 -0.40
CA SER A 137 12.85 4.43 -0.24
C SER A 137 13.10 5.47 0.87
N GLU A 138 13.50 6.70 0.53
CA GLU A 138 13.69 7.80 1.49
C GLU A 138 12.44 8.68 1.64
N ASN A 139 11.43 8.52 0.78
CA ASN A 139 10.20 9.31 0.84
C ASN A 139 9.35 8.84 2.03
N PRO A 140 8.85 9.77 2.87
CA PRO A 140 8.00 9.42 4.01
C PRO A 140 6.72 8.71 3.55
N VAL A 141 6.35 7.64 4.25
CA VAL A 141 5.05 6.97 4.07
C VAL A 141 3.95 7.77 4.75
N PHE A 142 4.25 8.29 5.95
CA PHE A 142 3.32 9.07 6.75
C PHE A 142 3.80 10.52 6.84
N ILE A 143 2.95 11.44 6.42
CA ILE A 143 3.21 12.87 6.41
C ILE A 143 2.15 13.55 7.27
N TYR A 144 2.58 14.41 8.18
CA TYR A 144 1.71 14.98 9.21
C TYR A 144 1.51 16.48 8.99
N TYR A 145 0.31 16.95 9.28
CA TYR A 145 -0.08 18.34 9.09
C TYR A 145 -0.86 18.83 10.32
N ASN A 146 -0.71 20.12 10.60
CA ASN A 146 -1.46 20.80 11.66
C ASN A 146 -2.84 21.29 11.15
N GLU A 147 -3.58 22.01 12.01
CA GLU A 147 -4.92 22.54 11.70
C GLU A 147 -4.93 23.60 10.60
N ASP A 148 -3.81 24.32 10.43
CA ASP A 148 -3.71 25.45 9.52
C ASP A 148 -3.51 25.03 8.06
N TYR A 149 -3.23 23.75 7.78
CA TYR A 149 -3.21 23.23 6.42
C TYR A 149 -4.63 23.17 5.82
N PRO A 150 -4.87 23.56 4.55
CA PRO A 150 -3.89 23.95 3.53
C PRO A 150 -3.59 25.45 3.44
N ALA A 151 -4.03 26.26 4.41
CA ALA A 151 -3.85 27.71 4.39
C ALA A 151 -2.40 28.12 4.73
N ASP A 152 -1.73 27.39 5.62
CA ASP A 152 -0.29 27.56 5.92
C ASP A 152 0.53 26.44 5.26
N LEU A 153 1.37 26.82 4.29
CA LEU A 153 2.31 25.94 3.59
C LEU A 153 3.77 26.14 4.05
N THR A 154 4.00 27.01 5.05
CA THR A 154 5.34 27.33 5.57
C THR A 154 5.72 26.46 6.75
N THR A 155 4.75 26.14 7.61
CA THR A 155 4.93 25.24 8.77
C THR A 155 4.44 23.81 8.50
N ASN A 156 3.86 23.56 7.32
CA ASN A 156 3.35 22.27 6.89
C ASN A 156 4.09 21.76 5.63
N PRO A 157 4.32 20.44 5.51
CA PRO A 157 4.06 19.41 6.52
C PRO A 157 4.96 19.59 7.76
N LEU A 158 4.52 19.03 8.88
CA LEU A 158 5.29 19.06 10.14
C LEU A 158 6.62 18.33 9.92
N SER A 159 7.70 18.92 10.44
CA SER A 159 9.06 18.38 10.31
C SER A 159 9.52 17.70 11.60
N SER A 160 10.35 16.67 11.48
CA SER A 160 10.84 15.90 12.63
C SER A 160 11.85 16.70 13.47
N PRO A 161 11.79 16.66 14.82
CA PRO A 161 10.82 15.91 15.64
C PRO A 161 9.44 16.57 15.64
N ILE A 162 8.40 15.77 15.35
CA ILE A 162 7.02 16.22 15.24
C ILE A 162 6.39 16.27 16.64
N ASP A 163 5.73 17.38 16.97
CA ASP A 163 4.88 17.44 18.16
C ASP A 163 3.56 16.70 17.87
N ILE A 164 3.34 15.60 18.57
CA ILE A 164 2.13 14.75 18.46
C ILE A 164 0.86 15.58 18.75
N GLY A 165 0.95 16.60 19.61
CA GLY A 165 -0.18 17.47 19.97
C GLY A 165 -0.67 18.34 18.81
N ASP A 166 0.19 18.63 17.84
CA ASP A 166 -0.12 19.51 16.71
C ASP A 166 -0.73 18.77 15.52
N VAL A 167 -0.66 17.43 15.50
CA VAL A 167 -1.15 16.63 14.38
C VAL A 167 -2.68 16.67 14.28
N ARG A 168 -3.19 17.06 13.10
CA ARG A 168 -4.64 17.10 12.79
C ARG A 168 -4.99 16.33 11.52
N MET A 169 -4.06 16.26 10.58
CA MET A 169 -4.23 15.50 9.34
C MET A 169 -2.99 14.64 9.09
N VAL A 170 -3.22 13.43 8.60
CA VAL A 170 -2.20 12.48 8.18
C VAL A 170 -2.40 12.21 6.70
N GLN A 171 -1.36 12.38 5.90
CA GLN A 171 -1.30 11.91 4.52
C GLN A 171 -0.46 10.63 4.48
N ILE A 172 -0.96 9.64 3.76
CA ILE A 172 -0.30 8.36 3.55
C ILE A 172 0.02 8.26 2.08
N ASP A 173 1.31 8.18 1.78
CA ASP A 173 1.83 8.05 0.43
C ASP A 173 2.51 6.69 0.29
N LEU A 174 2.05 5.87 -0.64
CA LEU A 174 2.63 4.55 -0.95
C LEU A 174 3.12 4.54 -2.41
N GLU A 175 4.39 4.19 -2.58
CA GLU A 175 5.00 3.96 -3.88
C GLU A 175 5.07 2.45 -4.15
N VAL A 176 4.24 1.95 -5.08
CA VAL A 176 4.10 0.52 -5.32
C VAL A 176 4.80 0.13 -6.61
N ASN A 177 5.79 -0.75 -6.52
CA ASN A 177 6.56 -1.21 -7.67
C ASN A 177 7.11 -2.63 -7.47
N VAL A 178 6.64 -3.57 -8.29
CA VAL A 178 7.07 -4.98 -8.24
C VAL A 178 8.52 -5.13 -8.72
N ASP A 179 8.89 -4.51 -9.84
CA ASP A 179 10.24 -4.54 -10.41
C ASP A 179 10.71 -3.14 -10.84
N PRO A 180 11.58 -2.47 -10.06
CA PRO A 180 12.02 -1.10 -10.37
C PRO A 180 12.89 -1.00 -11.62
N ILE A 181 13.33 -2.12 -12.20
CA ILE A 181 14.18 -2.17 -13.40
C ILE A 181 13.30 -2.35 -14.66
N ARG A 182 12.01 -2.67 -14.51
CA ARG A 182 11.07 -2.87 -15.61
C ARG A 182 9.96 -1.83 -15.60
N LEU A 183 9.55 -1.39 -16.79
CA LEU A 183 8.33 -0.61 -16.96
C LEU A 183 7.09 -1.46 -16.60
N PRO A 184 5.97 -0.86 -16.14
CA PRO A 184 5.70 0.58 -16.07
C PRO A 184 6.31 1.26 -14.84
N GLU A 185 6.20 2.59 -14.82
CA GLU A 185 6.66 3.43 -13.71
C GLU A 185 5.99 3.06 -12.37
N THR A 186 6.67 3.42 -11.28
CA THR A 186 6.16 3.29 -9.91
C THR A 186 4.75 3.86 -9.79
N ASN A 187 3.85 3.12 -9.14
CA ASN A 187 2.49 3.58 -8.91
C ASN A 187 2.42 4.31 -7.56
N GLU A 188 2.17 5.61 -7.62
CA GLU A 188 1.97 6.43 -6.43
C GLU A 188 0.49 6.40 -6.00
N LEU A 189 0.25 5.99 -4.76
CA LEU A 189 -1.06 5.98 -4.13
C LEU A 189 -1.01 6.93 -2.93
N SER A 190 -1.85 7.97 -2.95
CA SER A 190 -1.90 8.95 -1.87
C SER A 190 -3.31 9.07 -1.32
N VAL A 191 -3.42 9.19 0.00
CA VAL A 191 -4.67 9.49 0.70
C VAL A 191 -4.40 10.40 1.90
N SER A 192 -5.21 11.44 2.06
CA SER A 192 -5.16 12.33 3.21
C SER A 192 -6.37 12.13 4.10
N ILE A 193 -6.16 12.09 5.43
CA ILE A 193 -7.23 11.92 6.40
C ILE A 193 -7.10 12.88 7.58
N HIS A 194 -8.23 13.48 7.96
CA HIS A 194 -8.34 14.27 9.18
C HIS A 194 -8.72 13.37 10.35
N LEU A 195 -8.02 13.52 11.47
CA LEU A 195 -8.26 12.77 12.69
C LEU A 195 -9.47 13.37 13.41
N ARG A 196 -10.60 12.66 13.38
CA ARG A 196 -11.90 13.19 13.83
C ARG A 196 -11.90 13.58 15.30
N ASN A 197 -11.27 12.77 16.14
CA ASN A 197 -11.23 12.95 17.58
C ASN A 197 -10.22 14.02 18.03
N LEU A 198 -9.35 14.49 17.13
CA LEU A 198 -8.38 15.57 17.40
C LEU A 198 -8.83 16.93 16.88
N LYS A 199 -10.02 17.02 16.26
CA LYS A 199 -10.58 18.30 15.84
C LYS A 199 -11.12 19.01 17.08
N GLU A 200 -10.46 20.08 17.52
CA GLU A 200 -10.95 20.88 18.65
C GLU A 200 -12.30 21.51 18.28
N ASN A 201 -13.37 20.98 18.86
CA ASN A 201 -14.60 21.75 18.98
C ASN A 201 -14.38 22.73 20.14
N PHE A 202 -13.79 23.90 19.87
CA PHE A 202 -13.81 25.00 20.82
C PHE A 202 -15.27 25.30 21.19
N LYS A 203 -15.72 24.79 22.34
CA LYS A 203 -16.87 25.33 23.04
C LYS A 203 -16.35 26.40 23.99
N LEU A 204 -16.48 27.65 23.57
CA LEU A 204 -16.49 28.81 24.46
C LEU A 204 -17.66 28.70 25.45
#